data_AF-A0A2S8SRR4-F1
#
_entry.id   AF-A0A2S8SRR4-F1
#
_cell.length_a   1.000
_cell.length_b   1.000
_cell.length_c   1.000
_cell.angle_alpha   90.00
_cell.angle_beta   90.00
_cell.angle_gamma   90.00
#
_symmetry.space_group_name_H-M   'P 1'
#
loop_
_entity.id
_entity.type
_entity.pdbx_description
1 polymer ?
#
loop_
_entity_poly.entity_id
_entity_poly.type
_entity_poly.pdbx_seq_one_letter_code
_entity_poly.pdbx_strand_id
1 'polypeptide(L)'
;MKPEKQVLTTTIKGQYLRQIIDKNKDVEYRDIKPYWDAKIAKYETPFWLRLINGMKKDAPEITVEVVKVVKYKSKGQYWLYLGKIKDKKNIENLIKSNEI
;
A
#
# COMPACT_ATOMS: atom_id res chain seq x y z
N MET A 1 17.64 -18.53 -9.55
CA MET A 1 17.37 -17.19 -8.97
C MET A 1 15.86 -16.98 -9.02
N LYS A 2 15.18 -16.66 -7.90
CA LYS A 2 13.75 -16.32 -7.97
C LYS A 2 13.62 -14.93 -8.61
N PRO A 3 12.69 -14.70 -9.54
CA PRO A 3 12.49 -13.37 -10.11
C PRO A 3 12.18 -12.37 -9.00
N GLU A 4 12.70 -11.14 -9.13
CA GLU A 4 12.40 -10.09 -8.18
C GLU A 4 10.90 -9.78 -8.21
N LYS A 5 10.26 -9.69 -7.04
CA LYS A 5 8.83 -9.39 -6.95
C LYS A 5 8.56 -8.01 -7.57
N GLN A 6 7.52 -7.95 -8.40
CA GLN A 6 7.05 -6.71 -9.02
C GLN A 6 6.61 -5.68 -7.98
N VAL A 7 6.68 -4.39 -8.32
CA VAL A 7 6.28 -3.28 -7.43
C VAL A 7 5.06 -2.55 -8.00
N LEU A 8 3.98 -2.50 -7.22
CA LEU A 8 2.82 -1.64 -7.46
C LEU A 8 2.98 -0.37 -6.62
N THR A 9 3.00 0.80 -7.25
CA THR A 9 3.08 2.09 -6.53
C THR A 9 1.73 2.78 -6.50
N THR A 10 1.32 3.29 -5.35
CA THR A 10 0.10 4.09 -5.19
C THR A 10 0.21 5.06 -4.01
N THR A 11 -0.67 6.06 -3.98
CA THR A 11 -0.78 6.98 -2.85
C THR A 11 -1.72 6.45 -1.77
N ILE A 12 -1.48 6.86 -0.53
CA ILE A 12 -2.32 6.55 0.63
C ILE A 12 -2.43 7.77 1.54
N LYS A 13 -3.50 7.87 2.33
CA LYS A 13 -3.61 8.91 3.37
C LYS A 13 -2.66 8.60 4.53
N GLY A 14 -2.04 9.64 5.10
CA GLY A 14 -1.08 9.52 6.19
C GLY A 14 -1.58 8.70 7.39
N GLN A 15 -2.85 8.85 7.79
CA GLN A 15 -3.44 8.08 8.89
C GLN A 15 -3.37 6.57 8.66
N TYR A 16 -3.61 6.11 7.43
CA TYR A 16 -3.57 4.68 7.11
C TYR A 16 -2.13 4.19 6.93
N LEU A 17 -1.25 5.02 6.38
CA LEU A 17 0.18 4.72 6.32
C LEU A 17 0.73 4.49 7.74
N ARG A 18 0.36 5.34 8.70
CA ARG A 18 0.72 5.20 10.12
C ARG A 18 0.20 3.90 10.70
N GLN A 19 -1.08 3.58 10.50
CA GLN A 19 -1.66 2.33 11.00
C GLN A 19 -0.94 1.09 10.46
N ILE A 20 -0.48 1.10 9.21
CA ILE A 20 0.30 -0.02 8.64
C ILE A 20 1.69 -0.09 9.30
N ILE A 21 2.36 1.05 9.47
CA ILE A 21 3.67 1.13 10.14
C ILE A 21 3.60 0.60 11.58
N ASP A 22 2.54 0.97 12.30
CA ASP A 22 2.27 0.58 13.68
C ASP A 22 1.69 -0.85 13.77
N LYS A 23 1.53 -1.55 12.64
CA LYS A 23 0.93 -2.90 12.53
C LYS A 23 -0.50 -3.02 13.04
N ASN A 24 -1.22 -1.90 13.12
CA ASN A 24 -2.64 -1.84 13.47
C ASN A 24 -3.57 -2.03 12.25
N LYS A 25 -3.01 -2.06 11.04
CA LYS A 25 -3.73 -2.29 9.79
C LYS A 25 -2.97 -3.29 8.93
N ASP A 26 -3.61 -4.44 8.69
CA ASP A 26 -3.08 -5.58 7.94
C ASP A 26 -3.72 -5.74 6.55
N VAL A 27 -4.72 -4.92 6.20
CA VAL A 27 -5.36 -4.92 4.89
C VAL A 27 -5.42 -3.52 4.32
N GLU A 28 -4.97 -3.35 3.08
CA GLU A 28 -5.22 -2.14 2.29
C GLU A 28 -6.47 -2.33 1.43
N TYR A 29 -7.40 -1.37 1.51
CA TYR A 29 -8.68 -1.42 0.78
C TYR A 29 -8.64 -0.49 -0.42
N ARG A 30 -9.11 -0.96 -1.58
CA ARG A 30 -9.26 -0.14 -2.78
C ARG A 30 -10.59 -0.38 -3.45
N ASP A 31 -11.31 0.68 -3.81
CA ASP A 31 -12.57 0.54 -4.53
C ASP A 31 -12.38 -0.20 -5.86
N ILE A 32 -13.35 -1.03 -6.23
CA ILE A 32 -13.40 -1.66 -7.54
C ILE A 32 -13.74 -0.56 -8.55
N LYS A 33 -12.70 -0.07 -9.24
CA LYS A 33 -12.78 0.88 -10.36
C LYS A 33 -12.00 0.32 -11.54
N PRO A 34 -12.34 0.69 -12.80
CA PRO A 34 -11.63 0.18 -13.99
C PRO A 34 -10.10 0.34 -13.90
N TYR A 35 -9.63 1.45 -13.34
CA TYR A 35 -8.21 1.68 -13.07
C TYR A 35 -7.59 0.63 -12.14
N TRP A 36 -8.26 0.31 -11.02
CA TRP A 36 -7.76 -0.67 -10.05
C TRP A 36 -7.85 -2.10 -10.58
N ASP A 37 -8.89 -2.43 -11.35
CA ASP A 37 -9.00 -3.72 -12.05
C ASP A 37 -7.82 -3.93 -12.99
N ALA A 38 -7.57 -2.97 -13.88
CA ALA A 38 -6.47 -3.06 -14.85
C ALA A 38 -5.09 -3.03 -14.18
N LYS A 39 -4.96 -2.36 -13.02
CA LYS A 39 -3.69 -2.28 -12.30
C LYS A 39 -3.38 -3.57 -11.56
N ILE A 40 -4.33 -4.11 -10.79
CA ILE A 40 -4.14 -5.32 -9.98
C ILE A 40 -3.96 -6.56 -10.87
N ALA A 41 -4.66 -6.65 -12.00
CA ALA A 41 -4.57 -7.79 -12.92
C ALA A 41 -3.17 -8.04 -13.50
N LYS A 42 -2.24 -7.07 -13.38
CA LYS A 42 -0.86 -7.18 -13.85
C LYS A 42 0.10 -7.85 -12.86
N TYR A 43 -0.36 -8.12 -11.63
CA TYR A 43 0.49 -8.58 -10.54
C TYR A 43 0.00 -9.92 -10.00
N GLU A 44 0.93 -10.86 -9.86
CA GLU A 44 0.71 -12.11 -9.12
C GLU A 44 1.20 -11.96 -7.68
N THR A 45 0.46 -12.53 -6.74
CA THR A 45 0.88 -12.54 -5.33
C THR A 45 1.93 -13.63 -5.07
N PRO A 46 2.97 -13.36 -4.26
CA PRO A 46 3.21 -12.10 -3.55
C PRO A 46 3.93 -11.05 -4.41
N PHE A 47 3.53 -9.78 -4.25
CA PHE A 47 4.21 -8.62 -4.87
C PHE A 47 4.48 -7.51 -3.85
N TRP A 48 5.28 -6.51 -4.21
CA TRP A 48 5.55 -5.35 -3.37
C TRP A 48 4.57 -4.22 -3.66
N LEU A 49 4.02 -3.61 -2.62
CA LEU A 49 3.18 -2.43 -2.68
C LEU A 49 3.93 -1.24 -2.06
N ARG A 50 4.30 -0.27 -2.89
CA ARG A 50 4.86 1.01 -2.44
C ARG A 50 3.72 2.00 -2.22
N LEU A 51 3.55 2.42 -0.97
CA LEU A 51 2.53 3.36 -0.52
C LEU A 51 3.19 4.70 -0.18
N ILE A 52 2.73 5.77 -0.82
CA ILE A 52 3.30 7.13 -0.68
C ILE A 52 2.25 8.08 -0.09
N ASN A 53 2.59 8.80 0.97
CA ASN A 53 1.71 9.82 1.56
C ASN A 53 1.81 11.15 0.79
N GLY A 54 1.14 11.20 -0.36
CA GLY A 54 1.09 12.38 -1.22
C GLY A 54 2.14 12.40 -2.34
N MET A 55 2.41 13.59 -2.89
CA MET A 55 3.25 13.78 -4.08
C MET A 55 4.52 14.63 -3.81
N LYS A 56 4.77 15.02 -2.56
CA LYS A 56 5.98 15.77 -2.19
C LYS A 56 7.22 14.90 -2.35
N LYS A 57 8.37 15.51 -2.66
CA LYS A 57 9.65 14.80 -2.86
C LYS A 57 10.08 14.00 -1.62
N ASP A 58 9.78 14.54 -0.44
CA ASP A 58 10.09 14.01 0.88
C ASP A 58 8.87 13.36 1.57
N ALA A 59 7.87 12.96 0.77
CA ALA A 59 6.68 12.30 1.28
C ALA A 59 7.05 11.01 2.03
N PRO A 60 6.45 10.75 3.21
CA PRO A 60 6.56 9.47 3.90
C PRO A 60 6.10 8.34 2.99
N GLU A 61 6.88 7.27 2.90
CA GLU A 61 6.54 6.10 2.11
C GLU A 61 6.98 4.78 2.76
N ILE A 62 6.22 3.73 2.49
CA ILE A 62 6.61 2.35 2.83
C ILE A 62 6.52 1.46 1.60
N THR A 63 7.35 0.42 1.57
CA THR A 63 7.17 -0.72 0.68
C THR A 63 6.81 -1.94 1.52
N VAL A 64 5.62 -2.50 1.29
CA VAL A 64 5.08 -3.63 2.06
C VAL A 64 4.71 -4.78 1.12
N GLU A 65 4.82 -6.01 1.59
CA GLU A 65 4.40 -7.18 0.82
C GLU A 65 2.88 -7.26 0.73
N VAL A 66 2.33 -7.56 -0.45
CA VAL A 66 0.96 -8.01 -0.60
C VAL A 66 1.00 -9.52 -0.76
N VAL A 67 0.46 -10.24 0.22
CA VAL A 67 0.49 -11.71 0.26
C VAL A 67 -0.74 -12.33 -0.38
N LYS A 68 -1.86 -11.60 -0.41
CA LYS A 68 -3.14 -12.07 -0.97
C LYS A 68 -3.95 -10.88 -1.46
N VAL A 69 -4.66 -11.06 -2.58
CA VAL A 69 -5.65 -10.11 -3.07
C VAL A 69 -7.00 -10.79 -3.14
N VAL A 70 -8.03 -10.15 -2.61
CA VAL A 70 -9.42 -10.63 -2.70
C VAL A 70 -10.31 -9.53 -3.25
N LYS A 71 -11.07 -9.84 -4.31
CA LYS A 71 -12.07 -8.94 -4.89
C LYS A 71 -13.43 -9.23 -4.25
N TYR A 72 -13.86 -8.40 -3.29
CA TYR A 72 -15.18 -8.48 -2.67
C TYR A 72 -16.19 -7.64 -3.44
N LYS A 73 -16.83 -8.25 -4.45
CA LYS A 73 -17.87 -7.58 -5.27
C LYS A 73 -19.02 -7.01 -4.42
N SER A 74 -19.46 -7.75 -3.39
CA SER A 74 -20.53 -7.32 -2.48
C SER A 74 -20.19 -6.09 -1.65
N LYS A 75 -18.91 -5.80 -1.44
CA LYS A 75 -18.41 -4.61 -0.72
C LYS A 75 -17.89 -3.53 -1.68
N GLY A 76 -17.87 -3.80 -2.99
CA GLY A 76 -17.31 -2.89 -3.98
C GLY A 76 -15.80 -2.65 -3.84
N GLN A 77 -15.05 -3.59 -3.22
CA GLN A 77 -13.65 -3.35 -2.83
C GLN A 77 -12.71 -4.53 -3.11
N TYR A 78 -11.46 -4.20 -3.41
CA TYR A 78 -10.31 -5.07 -3.27
C TYR A 78 -9.73 -4.98 -1.87
N TRP A 79 -9.35 -6.13 -1.34
CA TRP A 79 -8.66 -6.29 -0.08
C TRP A 79 -7.26 -6.83 -0.38
N LEU A 80 -6.24 -6.01 -0.14
CA LEU A 80 -4.84 -6.36 -0.33
C LEU A 80 -4.27 -6.67 1.05
N TYR A 81 -4.13 -7.95 1.36
CA TYR A 81 -3.60 -8.41 2.64
C TYR A 81 -2.10 -8.16 2.68
N LEU A 82 -1.66 -7.45 3.72
CA LEU A 82 -0.32 -6.95 3.90
C LEU A 82 0.52 -7.93 4.72
N GLY A 83 1.75 -8.15 4.28
CA GLY A 83 2.75 -8.97 4.97
C GLY A 83 3.83 -8.10 5.61
N LYS A 84 5.09 -8.50 5.41
CA LYS A 84 6.24 -7.77 5.97
C LYS A 84 6.50 -6.45 5.26
N ILE A 85 6.96 -5.46 6.03
CA ILE A 85 7.50 -4.21 5.48
C ILE A 85 8.93 -4.49 4.99
N LYS A 86 9.20 -4.17 3.72
CA LYS A 86 10.54 -4.24 3.11
C LYS A 86 11.35 -3.00 3.40
N ASP A 87 10.73 -1.83 3.25
CA ASP A 87 11.42 -0.54 3.29
C ASP A 87 10.51 0.57 3.84
N LYS A 88 11.13 1.61 4.40
CA LYS A 88 10.49 2.79 4.99
C LYS A 88 11.34 4.02 4.66
N LYS A 89 10.74 5.10 4.16
CA LYS A 89 11.45 6.36 3.91
C LYS A 89 10.66 7.57 4.40
N ASN A 90 11.37 8.58 4.88
CA ASN A 90 10.84 9.86 5.33
C ASN A 90 9.69 9.72 6.37
N ILE A 91 9.70 8.67 7.20
CA ILE A 91 8.60 8.38 8.12
C ILE A 91 8.50 9.44 9.23
N GLU A 92 9.61 10.06 9.60
CA GLU A 92 9.69 11.20 10.51
C GLU A 92 8.81 12.38 10.07
N ASN A 93 8.58 12.54 8.76
CA ASN A 93 7.72 13.59 8.23
C ASN A 93 6.22 13.29 8.38
N LEU A 94 5.86 12.06 8.77
CA LEU A 94 4.48 11.67 9.06
C LEU A 94 4.00 12.21 10.43
N ILE A 95 4.94 12.48 11.34
CA ILE A 95 4.67 13.03 12.68
C ILE A 95 4.41 14.54 12.58
N LYS A 96 5.26 15.25 11.81
CA LYS A 96 5.19 16.71 11.62
C LYS A 96 3.91 17.19 10.93
N SER A 97 3.22 16.33 10.18
CA SER A 97 1.99 16.70 9.46
C SER A 97 0.73 16.77 10.34
N ASN A 98 0.79 16.35 11.61
CA ASN A 98 -0.35 16.38 12.54
C ASN A 98 -0.29 17.55 13.55
N GLU A 99 0.70 18.43 13.44
CA GLU A 99 0.88 19.60 14.33
C GLU A 99 0.39 20.92 13.70
N ILE A 100 -0.45 20.86 12.66
CA ILE A 100 -1.05 22.02 11.98
C ILE A 100 -2.56 21.87 11.94
#